data_AF-A0A521YFX0-F1
#
_entry.id   AF-A0A521YFX0-F1
#
_cell.length_a   1.000
_cell.length_b   1.000
_cell.length_c   1.000
_cell.angle_alpha   90.00
_cell.angle_beta   90.00
_cell.angle_gamma   90.00
#
_symmetry.space_group_name_H-M   'P 1'
#
loop_
_entity.id
_entity.type
_entity.pdbx_description
1 polymer ?
#
loop_
_entity_poly.entity_id
_entity_poly.type
_entity_poly.pdbx_seq_one_letter_code
_entity_poly.pdbx_strand_id
1 'polypeptide(L)'
;MLVAGALGAGSAAAAPIWEQERWQLTLQTAAKARARGEAVEAEKLCVVAMQYVRERTVKALEEYAALASKMNRADAQQVAEKARKLKDARLSPAQGSVYLGFDPADELRAYTAVLKGLDRTAEMQSVGALADAESQVNFNHFVRMQIGQQGGDYRGVCSEPVPRSQSR
;
A
#
# COMPACT_ATOMS: atom_id res chain seq x y z
N MET A 1 -34.79 41.54 14.47
CA MET A 1 -34.03 40.52 15.21
C MET A 1 -33.53 39.49 14.22
N LEU A 2 -32.20 39.41 14.06
CA LEU A 2 -31.51 38.44 13.22
C LEU A 2 -31.38 37.12 13.98
N VAL A 3 -31.78 36.00 13.38
CA VAL A 3 -31.36 34.67 13.83
C VAL A 3 -30.43 34.11 12.76
N ALA A 4 -29.15 34.05 13.11
CA ALA A 4 -28.08 33.51 12.29
C ALA A 4 -28.25 32.00 12.15
N GLY A 5 -28.50 31.53 10.93
CA GLY A 5 -28.39 30.13 10.57
C GLY A 5 -26.92 29.75 10.44
N ALA A 6 -26.38 29.06 11.45
CA ALA A 6 -25.09 28.39 11.34
C ALA A 6 -25.24 27.19 10.39
N LEU A 7 -24.81 27.35 9.15
CA LEU A 7 -24.57 26.24 8.23
C LEU A 7 -23.42 25.42 8.80
N GLY A 8 -23.75 24.31 9.45
CA GLY A 8 -22.79 23.28 9.79
C GLY A 8 -22.15 22.77 8.51
N ALA A 9 -20.91 23.16 8.27
CA ALA A 9 -20.04 22.51 7.31
C ALA A 9 -19.79 21.09 7.84
N GLY A 10 -20.64 20.15 7.44
CA GLY A 10 -20.34 18.73 7.57
C GLY A 10 -19.10 18.46 6.74
N SER A 11 -17.95 18.38 7.40
CA SER A 11 -16.74 17.84 6.79
C SER A 11 -17.06 16.43 6.32
N ALA A 12 -17.32 16.28 5.01
CA ALA A 12 -17.34 14.98 4.38
C ALA A 12 -16.00 14.32 4.72
N ALA A 13 -16.04 13.25 5.50
CA ALA A 13 -14.85 12.48 5.84
C ALA A 13 -14.19 12.11 4.51
N ALA A 14 -12.97 12.60 4.30
CA ALA A 14 -12.21 12.27 3.10
C ALA A 14 -12.16 10.74 2.98
N ALA A 15 -12.45 10.21 1.79
CA ALA A 15 -12.40 8.78 1.55
C ALA A 15 -11.03 8.24 1.99
N PRO A 16 -10.96 7.07 2.65
CA PRO A 16 -9.71 6.55 3.17
C PRO A 16 -8.70 6.34 2.05
N ILE A 17 -7.43 6.64 2.36
CA ILE A 17 -6.30 6.48 1.43
C ILE A 17 -6.19 5.01 1.00
N TRP A 18 -6.53 4.08 1.90
CA TRP A 18 -6.42 2.63 1.75
C TRP A 18 -7.70 1.90 2.18
N GLU A 19 -8.16 0.96 1.35
CA GLU A 19 -9.32 0.08 1.65
C GLU A 19 -8.83 -1.34 1.98
N GLN A 20 -8.44 -1.56 3.24
CA GLN A 20 -7.85 -2.83 3.69
C GLN A 20 -8.78 -4.04 3.43
N GLU A 21 -10.08 -3.89 3.66
CA GLU A 21 -11.07 -4.96 3.48
C GLU A 21 -11.14 -5.45 2.04
N ARG A 22 -11.10 -4.53 1.06
CA ARG A 22 -11.10 -4.86 -0.36
C ARG A 22 -9.88 -5.69 -0.74
N TRP A 23 -8.71 -5.30 -0.25
CA TRP A 23 -7.47 -6.03 -0.50
C TRP A 23 -7.51 -7.43 0.13
N GLN A 24 -7.92 -7.54 1.39
CA GLN A 24 -8.08 -8.82 2.08
C GLN A 24 -9.08 -9.74 1.38
N LEU A 25 -10.22 -9.22 0.94
CA LEU A 25 -11.21 -9.99 0.18
C LEU A 25 -10.62 -10.54 -1.12
N THR A 26 -9.82 -9.74 -1.82
CA THR A 26 -9.15 -10.17 -3.06
C THR A 26 -8.15 -11.29 -2.79
N LEU A 27 -7.34 -11.18 -1.73
CA LEU A 27 -6.41 -12.22 -1.30
C LEU A 27 -7.11 -13.52 -0.90
N GLN A 28 -8.20 -13.43 -0.13
CA GLN A 28 -9.00 -14.60 0.26
C GLN A 28 -9.62 -15.28 -0.97
N THR A 29 -10.05 -14.50 -1.95
CA THR A 29 -10.62 -15.04 -3.20
C THR A 29 -9.53 -15.75 -4.01
N ALA A 30 -8.31 -15.19 -4.09
CA ALA A 30 -7.17 -15.83 -4.72
C ALA A 30 -6.82 -17.18 -4.05
N ALA A 31 -6.78 -17.20 -2.71
CA ALA A 31 -6.51 -18.41 -1.94
C ALA A 31 -7.57 -19.49 -2.17
N LYS A 32 -8.86 -19.12 -2.21
CA LYS A 32 -9.97 -20.05 -2.53
C LYS A 32 -9.85 -20.62 -3.96
N ALA A 33 -9.51 -19.79 -4.95
CA ALA A 33 -9.28 -20.26 -6.32
C ALA A 33 -8.11 -21.26 -6.37
N ARG A 34 -6.99 -20.97 -5.70
CA ARG A 34 -5.85 -21.90 -5.60
C ARG A 34 -6.24 -23.22 -4.95
N ALA A 35 -7.02 -23.20 -3.86
CA ALA A 35 -7.49 -24.39 -3.17
C ALA A 35 -8.41 -25.27 -4.04
N ARG A 36 -9.10 -24.68 -5.03
CA ARG A 36 -9.90 -25.41 -6.04
C ARG A 36 -9.09 -25.91 -7.25
N GLY A 37 -7.79 -25.66 -7.29
CA GLY A 37 -6.93 -25.99 -8.43
C GLY A 37 -6.99 -24.99 -9.59
N GLU A 38 -7.65 -23.85 -9.42
CA GLU A 38 -7.81 -22.80 -10.43
C GLU A 38 -6.59 -21.86 -10.46
N ALA A 39 -5.40 -22.40 -10.74
CA ALA A 39 -4.13 -21.68 -10.59
C ALA A 39 -4.05 -20.38 -11.40
N VAL A 40 -4.56 -20.36 -12.64
CA VAL A 40 -4.57 -19.15 -13.49
C VAL A 40 -5.47 -18.06 -12.91
N GLU A 41 -6.62 -18.42 -12.36
CA GLU A 41 -7.54 -17.46 -11.76
C GLU A 41 -6.99 -16.92 -10.44
N ALA A 42 -6.43 -17.79 -9.60
CA ALA A 42 -5.74 -17.39 -8.39
C ALA A 42 -4.61 -16.39 -8.68
N GLU A 43 -3.85 -16.63 -9.76
CA GLU A 43 -2.79 -15.73 -10.19
C GLU A 43 -3.30 -14.37 -10.63
N LYS A 44 -4.37 -14.30 -11.43
CA LYS A 44 -4.99 -13.02 -11.82
C LYS A 44 -5.40 -12.21 -10.59
N LEU A 45 -6.05 -12.85 -9.62
CA LEU A 45 -6.48 -12.19 -8.38
C LEU A 45 -5.28 -11.70 -7.55
N CYS A 46 -4.20 -12.49 -7.50
CA CYS A 46 -2.96 -12.06 -6.87
C CYS A 46 -2.33 -10.84 -7.54
N VAL A 47 -2.26 -10.82 -8.88
CA VAL A 47 -1.76 -9.66 -9.63
C VAL A 47 -2.61 -8.42 -9.34
N VAL A 48 -3.94 -8.55 -9.35
CA VAL A 48 -4.87 -7.46 -9.02
C VAL A 48 -4.62 -6.94 -7.60
N ALA A 49 -4.49 -7.83 -6.61
CA ALA A 49 -4.25 -7.44 -5.22
C ALA A 49 -2.91 -6.70 -5.06
N MET A 50 -1.84 -7.20 -5.68
CA MET A 50 -0.51 -6.57 -5.64
C MET A 50 -0.49 -5.22 -6.36
N GLN A 51 -1.17 -5.11 -7.50
CA GLN A 51 -1.28 -3.86 -8.25
C GLN A 51 -2.07 -2.80 -7.48
N TYR A 52 -3.15 -3.21 -6.80
CA TYR A 52 -3.93 -2.30 -5.96
C TYR A 52 -3.07 -1.65 -4.86
N VAL A 53 -2.24 -2.43 -4.15
CA VAL A 53 -1.28 -1.91 -3.17
C VAL A 53 -0.32 -0.92 -3.83
N ARG A 54 0.28 -1.28 -4.97
CA ARG A 54 1.22 -0.42 -5.70
C ARG A 54 0.60 0.91 -6.15
N GLU A 55 -0.63 0.92 -6.63
CA GLU A 55 -1.30 2.17 -7.01
C GLU A 55 -1.56 3.04 -5.78
N ARG A 56 -2.01 2.45 -4.68
CA ARG A 56 -2.32 3.15 -3.43
C ARG A 56 -1.08 3.71 -2.75
N THR A 57 0.04 2.98 -2.75
CA THR A 57 1.32 3.45 -2.20
C THR A 57 1.84 4.68 -2.96
N VAL A 58 1.78 4.71 -4.30
CA VAL A 58 2.16 5.93 -5.06
C VAL A 58 1.31 7.11 -4.64
N LYS A 59 -0.01 6.92 -4.61
CA LYS A 59 -0.96 7.98 -4.24
C LYS A 59 -0.70 8.51 -2.83
N ALA A 60 -0.47 7.62 -1.87
CA ALA A 60 -0.19 8.01 -0.49
C ALA A 60 1.11 8.81 -0.36
N LEU A 61 2.15 8.49 -1.13
CA LEU A 61 3.39 9.28 -1.15
C LEU A 61 3.24 10.62 -1.88
N GLU A 62 2.41 10.71 -2.91
CA GLU A 62 2.05 11.99 -3.54
C GLU A 62 1.29 12.89 -2.54
N GLU A 63 0.37 12.32 -1.76
CA GLU A 63 -0.34 13.03 -0.69
C GLU A 63 0.60 13.45 0.45
N TYR A 64 1.55 12.60 0.83
CA TYR A 64 2.57 12.94 1.81
C TYR A 64 3.43 14.12 1.33
N ALA A 65 3.89 14.10 0.07
CA ALA A 65 4.65 15.19 -0.52
C ALA A 65 3.86 16.52 -0.50
N ALA A 66 2.57 16.46 -0.85
CA ALA A 66 1.70 17.63 -0.83
C ALA A 66 1.51 18.18 0.60
N LEU A 67 1.35 17.30 1.59
CA LEU A 67 1.26 17.71 2.99
C LEU A 67 2.57 18.32 3.50
N ALA A 68 3.71 17.68 3.20
CA ALA A 68 5.02 18.15 3.63
C ALA A 68 5.33 19.55 3.06
N SER A 69 4.97 19.79 1.80
CA SER A 69 5.06 21.10 1.16
C SER A 69 4.17 22.14 1.84
N LYS A 70 2.90 21.82 2.11
CA LYS A 70 1.98 22.73 2.83
C LYS A 70 2.47 23.08 4.24
N MET A 71 3.16 22.16 4.89
CA MET A 71 3.76 22.37 6.22
C MET A 71 5.12 23.08 6.17
N ASN A 72 5.63 23.44 4.98
CA ASN A 72 6.97 23.99 4.77
C ASN A 72 8.08 23.16 5.41
N ARG A 73 7.97 21.83 5.35
CA ARG A 73 9.01 20.94 5.90
C ARG A 73 10.25 20.94 5.01
N ALA A 74 11.42 20.85 5.63
CA ALA A 74 12.71 20.81 4.93
C ALA A 74 12.85 19.59 4.00
N ASP A 75 12.14 18.49 4.27
CA ASP A 75 12.17 17.24 3.49
C ASP A 75 11.13 17.20 2.35
N ALA A 76 10.29 18.24 2.18
CA ALA A 76 9.17 18.22 1.24
C ALA A 76 9.58 17.89 -0.21
N GLN A 77 10.68 18.46 -0.69
CA GLN A 77 11.19 18.18 -2.04
C GLN A 77 11.67 16.73 -2.17
N GLN A 78 12.36 16.21 -1.15
CA GLN A 78 12.86 14.84 -1.15
C GLN A 78 11.70 13.83 -1.21
N VAL A 79 10.63 14.06 -0.44
CA VAL A 79 9.43 13.22 -0.46
C VAL A 79 8.77 13.23 -1.85
N ALA A 80 8.66 14.40 -2.48
CA ALA A 80 8.10 14.53 -3.83
C ALA A 80 8.94 13.78 -4.88
N GLU A 81 10.26 13.86 -4.79
CA GLU A 81 11.17 13.14 -5.69
C GLU A 81 11.06 11.62 -5.53
N LYS A 82 10.95 11.12 -4.30
CA LYS A 82 10.71 9.69 -4.02
C LYS A 82 9.38 9.22 -4.60
N ALA A 83 8.30 9.98 -4.40
CA ALA A 83 6.98 9.66 -4.96
C ALA A 83 7.02 9.57 -6.50
N ARG A 84 7.66 10.55 -7.16
CA ARG A 84 7.88 10.54 -8.61
C ARG A 84 8.70 9.33 -9.06
N LYS A 85 9.83 9.07 -8.41
CA LYS A 85 10.71 7.93 -8.74
C LYS A 85 9.98 6.60 -8.61
N LEU A 86 9.14 6.42 -7.58
CA LEU A 86 8.33 5.22 -7.42
C LEU A 86 7.29 5.07 -8.52
N LYS A 87 6.61 6.17 -8.89
CA LYS A 87 5.64 6.19 -9.98
C LYS A 87 6.29 5.81 -11.30
N ASP A 88 7.42 6.41 -11.64
CA ASP A 88 8.15 6.14 -12.88
C ASP A 88 8.62 4.67 -12.92
N ALA A 89 9.14 4.15 -11.79
CA ALA A 89 9.54 2.75 -11.66
C ALA A 89 8.37 1.77 -11.88
N ARG A 90 7.14 2.14 -11.48
CA ARG A 90 5.93 1.31 -11.63
C ARG A 90 5.30 1.40 -13.02
N LEU A 91 5.53 2.49 -13.75
CA LEU A 91 5.08 2.67 -15.12
C LEU A 91 6.05 2.08 -16.16
N SER A 92 7.32 1.85 -15.78
CA SER A 92 8.33 1.33 -16.69
C SER A 92 8.01 -0.12 -17.13
N PRO A 93 7.94 -0.40 -18.45
CA PRO A 93 7.74 -1.75 -18.97
C PRO A 93 8.97 -2.67 -18.80
N ALA A 94 10.12 -2.12 -18.43
CA ALA A 94 11.28 -2.90 -18.02
C ALA A 94 11.04 -3.42 -16.58
N GLN A 95 10.31 -4.53 -16.48
CA GLN A 95 9.89 -5.19 -15.22
C GLN A 95 11.04 -5.86 -14.43
N GLY A 96 12.23 -5.25 -14.43
CA GLY A 96 13.37 -5.68 -13.62
C GLY A 96 13.66 -4.65 -12.55
N SER A 97 13.36 -4.98 -11.29
CA SER A 97 13.84 -4.34 -10.05
C SER A 97 14.56 -2.98 -10.24
N VAL A 98 13.81 -1.91 -10.52
CA VAL A 98 14.39 -0.56 -10.55
C VAL A 98 14.82 -0.21 -9.14
N TYR A 99 16.13 -0.02 -8.93
CA TYR A 99 16.65 0.36 -7.63
C TYR A 99 16.12 1.76 -7.22
N LEU A 100 15.24 1.77 -6.22
CA LEU A 100 14.61 2.99 -5.73
C LEU A 100 15.55 3.82 -4.84
N GLY A 101 16.48 3.18 -4.12
CA GLY A 101 17.30 3.85 -3.11
C GLY A 101 16.54 4.22 -1.83
N PHE A 102 15.33 3.69 -1.66
CA PHE A 102 14.49 3.77 -0.47
C PHE A 102 13.46 2.62 -0.49
N ASP A 103 12.90 2.28 0.67
CA ASP A 103 11.78 1.34 0.78
C ASP A 103 10.45 2.12 0.85
N PRO A 104 9.51 1.94 -0.10
CA PRO A 104 8.20 2.58 -0.05
C PRO A 104 7.42 2.34 1.25
N ALA A 105 7.57 1.17 1.89
CA ALA A 105 6.90 0.89 3.16
C ALA A 105 7.43 1.77 4.30
N ASP A 106 8.74 2.03 4.33
CA ASP A 106 9.34 2.93 5.32
C ASP A 106 8.93 4.39 5.12
N GLU A 107 8.79 4.84 3.87
CA GLU A 107 8.29 6.19 3.58
C GLU A 107 6.82 6.36 4.01
N LEU A 108 6.00 5.31 3.87
CA LEU A 108 4.63 5.32 4.41
C LEU A 108 4.63 5.36 5.94
N ARG A 109 5.54 4.65 6.61
CA ARG A 109 5.71 4.75 8.08
C ARG A 109 6.19 6.13 8.52
N ALA A 110 7.03 6.80 7.74
CA ALA A 110 7.37 8.19 8.01
C ALA A 110 6.14 9.10 7.88
N TYR A 111 5.29 8.86 6.86
CA TYR A 111 4.03 9.59 6.71
C TYR A 111 3.07 9.37 7.89
N THR A 112 2.95 8.14 8.42
CA THR A 112 2.12 7.90 9.62
C THR A 112 2.61 8.71 10.82
N ALA A 113 3.91 8.85 11.03
CA ALA A 113 4.46 9.67 12.12
C ALA A 113 4.07 11.15 11.98
N VAL A 114 4.05 11.67 10.75
CA VAL A 114 3.57 13.04 10.46
C VAL A 114 2.08 13.18 10.75
N LEU A 115 1.26 12.23 10.25
CA LEU A 115 -0.19 12.23 10.49
C LEU A 115 -0.53 12.13 11.98
N LYS A 116 0.24 11.35 12.74
CA LYS A 116 0.12 11.25 14.18
C LYS A 116 0.39 12.59 14.87
N GLY A 117 1.43 13.31 14.46
CA GLY A 117 1.74 14.65 14.99
C GLY A 117 0.70 15.72 14.65
N LEU A 118 -0.23 15.43 13.73
CA LEU A 118 -1.36 16.28 13.36
C LEU A 118 -2.70 15.78 13.92
N ASP A 119 -2.68 14.78 14.81
CA ASP A 119 -3.86 14.10 15.36
C ASP A 119 -4.81 13.49 14.31
N ARG A 120 -4.31 13.22 13.10
CA ARG A 120 -5.07 12.60 11.99
C ARG A 120 -5.09 11.07 12.11
N THR A 121 -5.62 10.59 13.24
CA THR A 121 -5.51 9.19 13.69
C THR A 121 -6.06 8.17 12.68
N ALA A 122 -7.22 8.43 12.07
CA ALA A 122 -7.83 7.50 11.10
C ALA A 122 -6.97 7.36 9.84
N GLU A 123 -6.40 8.46 9.35
CA GLU A 123 -5.51 8.45 8.19
C GLU A 123 -4.17 7.79 8.51
N MET A 124 -3.62 8.05 9.69
CA MET A 124 -2.42 7.38 10.18
C MET A 124 -2.60 5.86 10.19
N GLN A 125 -3.73 5.36 10.71
CA GLN A 125 -4.03 3.93 10.72
C GLN A 125 -4.18 3.36 9.30
N SER A 126 -4.88 4.08 8.42
CA SER A 126 -5.07 3.69 7.01
C SER A 126 -3.74 3.58 6.26
N VAL A 127 -2.85 4.57 6.41
CA VAL A 127 -1.50 4.57 5.81
C VAL A 127 -0.61 3.51 6.44
N GLY A 128 -0.72 3.27 7.75
CA GLY A 128 0.02 2.20 8.42
C GLY A 128 -0.32 0.82 7.87
N ALA A 129 -1.62 0.52 7.72
CA ALA A 129 -2.06 -0.72 7.11
C ALA A 129 -1.63 -0.87 5.63
N LEU A 130 -1.51 0.24 4.89
CA LEU A 130 -0.94 0.24 3.55
C LEU A 130 0.57 -0.04 3.55
N ALA A 131 1.32 0.48 4.53
CA ALA A 131 2.75 0.19 4.67
C ALA A 131 3.00 -1.31 4.90
N ASP A 132 2.18 -1.94 5.74
CA ASP A 132 2.24 -3.39 5.97
C ASP A 132 1.89 -4.19 4.70
N ALA A 133 0.89 -3.72 3.95
CA ALA A 133 0.52 -4.32 2.67
C ALA A 133 1.64 -4.24 1.62
N GLU A 134 2.31 -3.09 1.52
CA GLU A 134 3.47 -2.89 0.63
C GLU A 134 4.64 -3.81 1.01
N SER A 135 4.95 -3.92 2.30
CA SER A 135 5.95 -4.88 2.81
C SER A 135 5.58 -6.32 2.43
N GLN A 136 4.29 -6.69 2.56
CA GLN A 136 3.82 -8.03 2.20
C GLN A 136 3.93 -8.28 0.69
N VAL A 137 3.63 -7.30 -0.17
CA VAL A 137 3.81 -7.45 -1.63
C VAL A 137 5.27 -7.73 -1.97
N ASN A 138 6.21 -7.00 -1.37
CA ASN A 138 7.64 -7.22 -1.59
C ASN A 138 8.10 -8.62 -1.12
N PHE A 139 7.63 -9.06 0.05
CA PHE A 139 7.87 -10.41 0.54
C PHE A 139 7.29 -11.49 -0.39
N ASN A 140 6.06 -11.30 -0.87
CA ASN A 140 5.43 -12.23 -1.81
C ASN A 140 6.22 -12.36 -3.11
N HIS A 141 6.77 -11.26 -3.65
CA HIS A 141 7.65 -11.34 -4.83
C HIS A 141 8.86 -12.24 -4.57
N PHE A 142 9.51 -12.11 -3.41
CA PHE A 142 10.63 -12.96 -3.02
C PHE A 142 10.23 -14.44 -2.92
N VAL A 143 9.14 -14.74 -2.20
CA VAL A 143 8.65 -16.12 -2.03
C VAL A 143 8.31 -16.76 -3.37
N ARG A 144 7.59 -16.04 -4.25
CA ARG A 144 7.19 -16.54 -5.57
C ARG A 144 8.40 -16.84 -6.45
N MET A 145 9.42 -15.98 -6.40
CA MET A 145 10.69 -16.21 -7.08
C MET A 145 11.38 -17.48 -6.56
N GLN A 146 11.44 -17.66 -5.24
CA GLN A 146 12.03 -18.86 -4.64
C GLN A 146 11.30 -20.14 -5.04
N ILE A 147 9.96 -20.15 -5.01
CA ILE A 147 9.14 -21.28 -5.46
C ILE A 147 9.44 -21.60 -6.92
N GLY A 148 9.49 -20.59 -7.78
CA GLY A 148 9.81 -20.76 -9.20
C GLY A 148 11.21 -21.33 -9.43
N GLN A 149 12.22 -20.88 -8.69
CA GLN A 149 13.59 -21.40 -8.75
C GLN A 149 13.70 -22.86 -8.32
N GLN A 150 12.80 -23.32 -7.45
CA GLN A 150 12.71 -24.70 -7.00
C GLN A 150 11.84 -25.59 -7.91
N GLY A 151 11.34 -25.05 -9.04
CA GLY A 151 10.47 -25.77 -9.97
C GLY A 151 9.02 -25.91 -9.52
N GLY A 152 8.60 -25.18 -8.48
CA GLY A 152 7.23 -25.19 -7.97
C GLY A 152 6.29 -24.21 -8.68
N ASP A 153 4.99 -24.40 -8.48
CA ASP A 153 3.94 -23.50 -9.00
C ASP A 153 3.59 -22.38 -8.00
N TYR A 154 4.11 -21.18 -8.28
CA TYR A 154 3.88 -19.97 -7.49
C TYR A 154 2.51 -19.30 -7.75
N ARG A 155 1.74 -19.74 -8.76
CA ARG A 155 0.51 -19.06 -9.20
C ARG A 155 -0.54 -19.04 -8.11
N GLY A 156 -1.00 -17.85 -7.71
CA GLY A 156 -1.95 -17.74 -6.60
C GLY A 156 -1.31 -17.69 -5.21
N VAL A 157 0.03 -17.62 -5.12
CA VAL A 157 0.74 -17.30 -3.86
C VAL A 157 0.88 -15.77 -3.78
N CYS A 158 -0.02 -15.11 -3.05
CA CYS A 158 0.05 -13.67 -2.72
C CYS A 158 -0.35 -13.35 -1.29
N SER A 159 -0.45 -14.40 -0.48
CA SER A 159 -0.59 -14.33 0.96
C SER A 159 -0.11 -15.68 1.47
N GLU A 160 1.09 -15.74 2.04
CA GLU A 160 1.39 -16.88 2.90
C GLU A 160 0.70 -16.67 4.26
N PRO A 161 0.29 -17.75 4.94
CA PRO A 161 0.14 -17.67 6.38
C PRO A 161 1.52 -17.28 6.93
N VAL A 162 1.66 -16.04 7.39
CA VAL A 162 2.77 -15.70 8.29
C VAL A 162 2.74 -16.78 9.37
N PRO A 163 3.78 -17.62 9.53
CA PRO A 163 3.87 -18.44 10.71
C PRO A 163 3.82 -17.42 11.85
N ARG A 164 2.76 -17.45 12.65
CA ARG A 164 2.81 -16.85 13.98
C ARG A 164 3.87 -17.65 14.72
N SER A 165 5.13 -17.30 14.56
CA SER A 165 6.15 -17.59 15.54
C SER A 165 5.71 -16.84 16.78
N GLN A 166 4.94 -17.58 17.57
CA GLN A 166 4.66 -17.48 18.99
C GLN A 166 5.23 -16.24 19.65
N SER A 167 4.32 -15.50 20.28
CA SER A 167 4.53 -14.83 21.56
C SER A 167 5.70 -15.45 22.33
N ARG A 168 6.78 -14.68 22.49
CA ARG A 168 7.65 -14.73 23.67
C ARG A 168 8.11 -13.32 23.96
#